data_AF-A0A2D0KYN6-F1
#
_entry.id   AF-A0A2D0KYN6-F1
#
_cell.length_a   1.000
_cell.length_b   1.000
_cell.length_c   1.000
_cell.angle_alpha   90.00
_cell.angle_beta   90.00
_cell.angle_gamma   90.00
#
_symmetry.space_group_name_H-M   'P 1'
#
loop_
_entity.id
_entity.type
_entity.pdbx_description
1 polymer ?
#
loop_
_entity_poly.entity_id
_entity_poly.type
_entity_poly.pdbx_seq_one_letter_code
_entity_poly.pdbx_strand_id
1 'polypeptide(L)'
;MWYNYPNSIFWPVIHLMDIDNEDFLVEVYSTVSDNHLNILTENFVILPIIESTQSTKLVDYIKSIKNKKPSIIDDTLIFDIESALFINYEEPENKLKSQRFEKIYIHLKRLIKENHNKSQNNGEIIKTLDSIIHFSIKNKHEYFSYISAYWLSFYFYKSIPKIKNRRKEKIHKDTLSELFPNILF
;
A
#
# COMPACT_ATOMS: atom_id res chain seq x y z
N MET A 1 -7.82 7.38 -3.30
CA MET A 1 -9.10 7.76 -2.67
C MET A 1 -8.91 8.31 -1.24
N TRP A 2 -7.83 9.08 -0.96
CA TRP A 2 -7.54 9.65 0.38
C TRP A 2 -7.37 11.18 0.36
N TYR A 3 -7.37 11.78 -0.83
CA TYR A 3 -7.21 13.22 -1.05
C TYR A 3 -8.38 14.05 -0.51
N ASN A 4 -9.48 13.40 -0.11
CA ASN A 4 -10.68 14.03 0.41
C ASN A 4 -10.66 14.18 1.93
N TYR A 5 -9.69 13.60 2.64
CA TYR A 5 -9.56 13.78 4.08
C TYR A 5 -8.94 15.14 4.42
N PRO A 6 -9.36 15.78 5.54
CA PRO A 6 -8.65 16.91 6.08
C PRO A 6 -7.18 16.58 6.30
N ASN A 7 -6.29 17.56 6.11
CA ASN A 7 -4.85 17.41 6.33
C ASN A 7 -4.51 16.85 7.72
N SER A 8 -5.35 17.14 8.73
CA SER A 8 -5.21 16.65 10.10
C SER A 8 -5.39 15.13 10.26
N ILE A 9 -6.00 14.45 9.29
CA ILE A 9 -6.15 12.99 9.24
C ILE A 9 -5.24 12.40 8.16
N PHE A 10 -5.15 13.06 7.01
CA PHE A 10 -4.35 12.59 5.88
C PHE A 10 -2.88 12.37 6.24
N TRP A 11 -2.19 13.39 6.79
CA TRP A 11 -0.75 13.27 7.08
C TRP A 11 -0.44 12.21 8.13
N PRO A 12 -1.18 12.10 9.25
CA PRO A 12 -1.03 10.98 10.17
C PRO A 12 -1.14 9.61 9.52
N VAL A 13 -2.12 9.38 8.62
CA VAL A 13 -2.26 8.10 7.92
C VAL A 13 -1.04 7.81 7.04
N ILE A 14 -0.55 8.80 6.29
CA ILE A 14 0.70 8.66 5.52
C ILE A 14 1.87 8.31 6.44
N HIS A 15 2.00 8.98 7.59
CA HIS A 15 3.05 8.65 8.55
C HIS A 15 2.93 7.22 9.08
N LEU A 16 1.70 6.73 9.34
CA LEU A 16 1.50 5.35 9.77
C LEU A 16 1.87 4.33 8.68
N MET A 17 1.54 4.62 7.43
CA MET A 17 1.95 3.79 6.28
C MET A 17 3.48 3.70 6.12
N ASP A 18 4.20 4.72 6.58
CA ASP A 18 5.66 4.82 6.48
C ASP A 18 6.39 4.06 7.59
N ILE A 19 5.70 3.56 8.60
CA ILE A 19 6.36 2.91 9.73
C ILE A 19 6.86 1.52 9.32
N ASP A 20 8.10 1.23 9.70
CA ASP A 20 8.73 -0.08 9.52
C ASP A 20 8.85 -0.83 10.87
N ASN A 21 8.40 -0.21 11.97
CA ASN A 21 8.37 -0.79 13.31
C ASN A 21 6.94 -1.21 13.68
N GLU A 22 6.66 -2.50 13.56
CA GLU A 22 5.35 -3.07 13.88
C GLU A 22 4.94 -2.89 15.35
N ASP A 23 5.90 -2.87 16.29
CA ASP A 23 5.59 -2.72 17.71
C ASP A 23 5.07 -1.31 18.02
N PHE A 24 5.63 -0.30 17.35
CA PHE A 24 5.13 1.07 17.44
C PHE A 24 3.74 1.22 16.81
N LEU A 25 3.45 0.52 15.70
CA LEU A 25 2.10 0.51 15.13
C LEU A 25 1.08 -0.05 16.12
N VAL A 26 1.38 -1.18 16.76
CA VAL A 26 0.52 -1.76 17.80
C VAL A 26 0.37 -0.82 19.00
N GLU A 27 1.44 -0.13 19.40
CA GLU A 27 1.40 0.88 20.46
C GLU A 27 0.42 2.02 20.13
N VAL A 28 0.47 2.56 18.91
CA VAL A 28 -0.47 3.60 18.46
C VAL A 28 -1.91 3.11 18.58
N TYR A 29 -2.23 1.94 18.02
CA TYR A 29 -3.61 1.42 18.05
C TYR A 29 -4.09 1.02 19.45
N SER A 30 -3.18 0.68 20.35
CA SER A 30 -3.52 0.28 21.72
C SER A 30 -3.67 1.43 22.71
N THR A 31 -3.12 2.60 22.40
CA THR A 31 -3.11 3.76 23.31
C THR A 31 -4.14 4.83 22.96
N VAL A 32 -4.66 4.82 21.72
CA VAL A 32 -5.67 5.79 21.29
C VAL A 32 -7.03 5.59 21.98
N SER A 33 -7.74 6.69 22.19
CA SER A 33 -9.14 6.66 22.65
C SER A 33 -10.06 5.96 21.63
N ASP A 34 -11.22 5.47 22.06
CA ASP A 34 -12.21 4.80 21.19
C ASP A 34 -12.62 5.64 19.97
N ASN A 35 -12.79 6.96 20.11
CA ASN A 35 -13.13 7.83 18.97
C ASN A 35 -12.05 7.83 17.87
N HIS A 36 -10.78 7.87 18.28
CA HIS A 36 -9.65 7.82 17.35
C HIS A 36 -9.45 6.40 16.81
N LEU A 37 -9.66 5.37 17.63
CA LEU A 37 -9.63 3.99 17.18
C LEU A 37 -10.68 3.77 16.09
N ASN A 38 -11.90 4.29 16.27
CA ASN A 38 -12.97 4.18 15.28
C ASN A 38 -12.56 4.75 13.92
N ILE A 39 -11.89 5.91 13.91
CA ILE A 39 -11.34 6.52 12.67
C ILE A 39 -10.22 5.66 12.10
N LEU A 40 -9.30 5.18 12.94
CA LEU A 40 -8.16 4.38 12.52
C LEU A 40 -8.59 3.02 11.95
N THR A 41 -9.73 2.47 12.38
CA THR A 41 -10.28 1.20 11.90
C THR A 41 -11.21 1.35 10.72
N GLU A 42 -11.49 2.56 10.22
CA GLU A 42 -12.26 2.71 8.99
C GLU A 42 -11.47 2.09 7.82
N ASN A 43 -12.15 1.31 6.95
CA ASN A 43 -11.50 0.51 5.90
C ASN A 43 -10.52 1.32 5.04
N PHE A 44 -10.88 2.55 4.67
CA PHE A 44 -10.03 3.42 3.84
C PHE A 44 -8.81 3.99 4.60
N VAL A 45 -8.71 3.82 5.93
CA VAL A 45 -7.54 4.17 6.75
C VAL A 45 -6.70 2.93 7.05
N ILE A 46 -7.32 1.89 7.59
CA ILE A 46 -6.58 0.71 8.07
C ILE A 46 -6.03 -0.15 6.95
N LEU A 47 -6.78 -0.36 5.86
CA LEU A 47 -6.32 -1.21 4.76
C LEU A 47 -5.04 -0.65 4.11
N PRO A 48 -4.92 0.65 3.82
CA PRO A 48 -3.66 1.23 3.35
C PRO A 48 -2.49 1.05 4.31
N ILE A 49 -2.74 1.15 5.63
CA ILE A 49 -1.70 0.96 6.64
C ILE A 49 -1.25 -0.50 6.63
N ILE A 50 -2.18 -1.46 6.67
CA ILE A 50 -1.86 -2.89 6.60
C ILE A 50 -1.17 -3.24 5.28
N GLU A 51 -1.68 -2.77 4.14
CA GLU A 51 -1.08 -2.98 2.82
C GLU A 51 0.35 -2.41 2.75
N SER A 52 0.58 -1.21 3.30
CA SER A 52 1.88 -0.54 3.27
C SER A 52 2.92 -1.15 4.22
N THR A 53 2.46 -1.63 5.37
CA THR A 53 3.33 -2.12 6.44
C THR A 53 3.51 -3.63 6.38
N GLN A 54 2.55 -4.33 5.76
CA GLN A 54 2.42 -5.79 5.80
C GLN A 54 2.51 -6.35 7.23
N SER A 55 2.07 -5.57 8.22
CA SER A 55 2.21 -5.91 9.64
C SER A 55 1.20 -6.97 10.05
N THR A 56 1.67 -8.20 10.22
CA THR A 56 0.87 -9.30 10.79
C THR A 56 0.56 -9.04 12.26
N LYS A 57 1.49 -8.41 13.00
CA LYS A 57 1.29 -8.06 14.42
C LYS A 57 0.12 -7.11 14.62
N LEU A 58 -0.04 -6.10 13.73
CA LEU A 58 -1.16 -5.17 13.82
C LEU A 58 -2.49 -5.90 13.56
N VAL A 59 -2.56 -6.78 12.55
CA VAL A 59 -3.76 -7.60 12.29
C VAL A 59 -4.11 -8.47 13.51
N ASP A 60 -3.13 -9.17 14.07
CA ASP A 60 -3.34 -10.00 15.27
C ASP A 60 -3.80 -9.18 16.48
N TYR A 61 -3.25 -7.97 16.65
CA TYR A 61 -3.68 -7.05 17.69
C TYR A 61 -5.16 -6.65 17.53
N ILE A 62 -5.57 -6.20 16.33
CA ILE A 62 -6.96 -5.79 16.04
C ILE A 62 -7.92 -6.95 16.28
N LYS A 63 -7.57 -8.16 15.82
CA LYS A 63 -8.33 -9.38 16.10
C LYS A 63 -8.50 -9.63 17.60
N SER A 64 -7.42 -9.46 18.37
CA SER A 64 -7.44 -9.71 19.82
C SER A 64 -8.37 -8.78 20.61
N ILE A 65 -8.60 -7.57 20.11
CA ILE A 65 -9.45 -6.56 20.77
C ILE A 65 -10.90 -6.56 20.25
N LYS A 66 -11.22 -7.32 19.20
CA LYS A 66 -12.59 -7.50 18.68
C LYS A 66 -13.60 -7.77 19.79
N ASN A 67 -13.33 -8.77 20.64
CA ASN A 67 -14.24 -9.15 21.72
C ASN A 67 -14.45 -8.04 22.77
N LYS A 68 -13.50 -7.11 22.88
CA LYS A 68 -13.59 -5.97 23.82
C LYS A 68 -14.30 -4.77 23.18
N LYS A 69 -14.25 -4.63 21.86
CA LYS A 69 -14.78 -3.48 21.11
C LYS A 69 -15.58 -3.90 19.87
N PRO A 70 -16.62 -4.74 20.02
CA PRO A 70 -17.36 -5.30 18.87
C PRO A 70 -18.15 -4.27 18.07
N SER A 71 -18.40 -3.09 18.64
CA SER A 71 -19.06 -1.98 17.93
C SER A 71 -18.13 -1.19 17.00
N ILE A 72 -16.82 -1.39 17.12
CA ILE A 72 -15.78 -0.73 16.31
C ILE A 72 -15.13 -1.74 15.37
N ILE A 73 -14.95 -2.98 15.83
CA ILE A 73 -14.25 -4.04 15.11
C ILE A 73 -15.22 -5.20 14.91
N ASP A 74 -15.72 -5.33 13.69
CA ASP A 74 -16.61 -6.42 13.28
C ASP A 74 -15.87 -7.49 12.46
N ASP A 75 -16.57 -8.58 12.12
CA ASP A 75 -16.00 -9.67 11.31
C ASP A 75 -15.63 -9.24 9.89
N THR A 76 -16.34 -8.25 9.34
CA THR A 76 -16.07 -7.72 7.99
C THR A 76 -14.72 -7.00 7.98
N LEU A 77 -14.47 -6.12 8.95
CA LEU A 77 -13.18 -5.45 9.10
C LEU A 77 -12.04 -6.46 9.26
N ILE A 78 -12.23 -7.50 10.10
CA ILE A 78 -11.20 -8.53 10.29
C ILE A 78 -10.88 -9.23 8.97
N PHE A 79 -11.90 -9.64 8.22
CA PHE A 79 -11.72 -10.27 6.92
C PHE A 79 -10.99 -9.34 5.93
N ASP A 80 -11.35 -8.07 5.90
CA ASP A 80 -10.74 -7.09 5.00
C ASP A 80 -9.25 -6.87 5.32
N ILE A 81 -8.88 -6.70 6.60
CA ILE A 81 -7.47 -6.49 6.99
C ILE A 81 -6.62 -7.75 6.82
N GLU A 82 -7.21 -8.94 7.03
CA GLU A 82 -6.52 -10.20 6.75
C GLU A 82 -6.26 -10.36 5.25
N SER A 83 -7.24 -9.99 4.43
CA SER A 83 -7.13 -9.99 2.98
C SER A 83 -6.15 -8.95 2.45
N ALA A 84 -5.83 -7.90 3.21
CA ALA A 84 -4.82 -6.90 2.83
C ALA A 84 -3.37 -7.40 3.01
N LEU A 85 -3.16 -8.50 3.76
CA LEU A 85 -1.84 -9.12 3.92
C LEU A 85 -1.52 -10.03 2.73
N PHE A 86 -0.38 -9.78 2.09
CA PHE A 86 0.07 -10.57 0.93
C PHE A 86 0.34 -12.04 1.26
N ILE A 87 0.57 -12.36 2.54
CA ILE A 87 0.76 -13.73 3.00
C ILE A 87 -0.52 -14.57 2.91
N ASN A 88 -1.69 -13.93 2.91
CA ASN A 88 -3.02 -14.56 2.96
C ASN A 88 -3.68 -14.71 1.59
N TYR A 89 -3.00 -14.34 0.51
CA TYR A 89 -3.52 -14.58 -0.83
C TYR A 89 -3.54 -16.08 -1.15
N GLU A 90 -4.73 -16.68 -1.08
CA GLU A 90 -4.96 -18.10 -1.25
C GLU A 90 -4.89 -18.51 -2.73
N GLU A 91 -3.71 -18.95 -3.19
CA GLU A 91 -3.57 -20.30 -3.78
C GLU A 91 -2.13 -20.83 -3.52
N PRO A 92 -1.92 -22.14 -3.34
CA PRO A 92 -0.59 -22.73 -3.12
C PRO A 92 0.44 -22.41 -4.21
N GLU A 93 -0.01 -22.23 -5.46
CA GLU A 93 0.82 -21.84 -6.62
C GLU A 93 1.21 -20.36 -6.61
N ASN A 94 0.57 -19.56 -5.75
CA ASN A 94 0.68 -18.11 -5.73
C ASN A 94 1.47 -17.57 -4.53
N LYS A 95 1.83 -18.39 -3.54
CA LYS A 95 2.70 -18.00 -2.41
C LYS A 95 4.05 -17.42 -2.86
N LEU A 96 4.69 -18.02 -3.87
CA LEU A 96 5.95 -17.49 -4.42
C LEU A 96 5.72 -16.17 -5.20
N LYS A 97 4.54 -15.99 -5.80
CA LYS A 97 4.18 -14.77 -6.53
C LYS A 97 3.85 -13.63 -5.57
N SER A 98 3.10 -13.89 -4.50
CA SER A 98 2.78 -12.91 -3.46
C SER A 98 4.06 -12.45 -2.74
N GLN A 99 4.96 -13.36 -2.37
CA GLN A 99 6.28 -13.00 -1.82
C GLN A 99 7.14 -12.18 -2.79
N ARG A 100 7.08 -12.47 -4.10
CA ARG A 100 7.79 -11.66 -5.10
C ARG A 100 7.17 -10.27 -5.22
N PHE A 101 5.85 -10.18 -5.19
CA PHE A 101 5.17 -8.89 -5.23
C PHE A 101 5.45 -8.07 -3.98
N GLU A 102 5.33 -8.66 -2.80
CA GLU A 102 5.71 -8.06 -1.51
C GLU A 102 7.12 -7.47 -1.59
N LYS A 103 8.10 -8.24 -2.08
CA LYS A 103 9.47 -7.76 -2.27
C LYS A 103 9.54 -6.58 -3.23
N ILE A 104 8.81 -6.58 -4.34
CA ILE A 104 8.75 -5.45 -5.28
C ILE A 104 8.11 -4.24 -4.62
N TYR A 105 6.99 -4.42 -3.92
CA TYR A 105 6.24 -3.36 -3.27
C TYR A 105 7.03 -2.71 -2.13
N ILE A 106 7.63 -3.52 -1.24
CA ILE A 106 8.54 -3.04 -0.19
C ILE A 106 9.79 -2.40 -0.79
N HIS A 107 10.32 -2.93 -1.89
CA HIS A 107 11.43 -2.30 -2.60
C HIS A 107 11.04 -0.93 -3.16
N LEU A 108 9.83 -0.76 -3.71
CA LEU A 108 9.31 0.52 -4.19
C LEU A 108 9.13 1.52 -3.04
N LYS A 109 8.47 1.09 -1.95
CA LYS A 109 8.35 1.88 -0.71
C LYS A 109 9.72 2.36 -0.23
N ARG A 110 10.68 1.44 -0.14
CA ARG A 110 12.05 1.75 0.27
C ARG A 110 12.74 2.71 -0.69
N LEU A 111 12.64 2.49 -2.00
CA LEU A 111 13.17 3.41 -3.01
C LEU A 111 12.60 4.81 -2.85
N ILE A 112 11.31 4.96 -2.55
CA ILE A 112 10.67 6.27 -2.37
C ILE A 112 11.14 6.93 -1.08
N LYS A 113 11.16 6.19 0.03
CA LYS A 113 11.62 6.67 1.33
C LYS A 113 13.10 7.05 1.32
N GLU A 114 13.95 6.22 0.73
CA GLU A 114 15.40 6.44 0.64
C GLU A 114 15.79 7.45 -0.46
N ASN A 115 15.08 7.47 -1.60
CA ASN A 115 15.35 8.43 -2.69
C ASN A 115 14.67 9.79 -2.50
N HIS A 116 14.13 10.09 -1.32
CA HIS A 116 13.76 11.47 -0.99
C HIS A 116 14.94 12.45 -1.23
N ASN A 117 16.19 11.95 -1.23
CA ASN A 117 17.41 12.74 -1.44
C ASN A 117 18.36 12.24 -2.57
N LYS A 118 18.03 11.17 -3.33
CA LYS A 118 18.92 10.64 -4.40
C LYS A 118 18.39 10.98 -5.80
N SER A 119 19.26 11.51 -6.65
CA SER A 119 18.93 11.81 -8.04
C SER A 119 18.89 10.52 -8.88
N GLN A 120 17.69 9.97 -9.10
CA GLN A 120 17.51 8.93 -10.12
C GLN A 120 17.56 9.54 -11.53
N ASN A 121 18.26 8.87 -12.44
CA ASN A 121 18.30 9.26 -13.84
C ASN A 121 17.11 8.66 -14.62
N ASN A 122 16.84 9.20 -15.82
CA ASN A 122 15.74 8.78 -16.69
C ASN A 122 15.79 7.27 -17.04
N GLY A 123 16.99 6.68 -17.19
CA GLY A 123 17.14 5.27 -17.53
C GLY A 123 16.72 4.33 -16.39
N GLU A 124 17.07 4.69 -15.15
CA GLU A 124 16.68 3.95 -13.95
C GLU A 124 15.18 3.97 -13.73
N ILE A 125 14.55 5.13 -13.88
CA ILE A 125 13.10 5.29 -13.74
C ILE A 125 12.36 4.38 -14.72
N ILE A 126 12.75 4.40 -16.00
CA ILE A 126 12.13 3.57 -17.04
C ILE A 126 12.28 2.08 -16.70
N LYS A 127 13.49 1.64 -16.31
CA LYS A 127 13.72 0.23 -15.94
C LYS A 127 12.86 -0.22 -14.76
N THR A 128 12.69 0.63 -13.75
CA THR A 128 11.82 0.33 -12.61
C THR A 128 10.36 0.22 -13.04
N LEU A 129 9.86 1.16 -13.83
CA LEU A 129 8.47 1.11 -14.33
C LEU A 129 8.22 -0.09 -15.26
N ASP A 130 9.14 -0.39 -16.19
CA ASP A 130 9.07 -1.57 -17.07
C ASP A 130 9.00 -2.87 -16.26
N SER A 131 9.81 -2.98 -15.20
CA SER A 131 9.83 -4.14 -14.30
C SER A 131 8.48 -4.34 -13.60
N ILE A 132 7.89 -3.25 -13.11
CA ILE A 132 6.58 -3.29 -12.44
C ILE A 132 5.49 -3.68 -13.43
N ILE A 133 5.43 -3.05 -14.59
CA ILE A 133 4.45 -3.37 -15.64
C ILE A 133 4.56 -4.83 -16.05
N HIS A 134 5.77 -5.32 -16.33
CA HIS A 134 6.00 -6.70 -16.74
C HIS A 134 5.59 -7.70 -15.66
N PHE A 135 5.85 -7.37 -14.40
CA PHE A 135 5.36 -8.17 -13.28
C PHE A 135 3.83 -8.16 -13.23
N SER A 136 3.20 -7.00 -13.27
CA SER A 136 1.75 -6.86 -13.14
C SER A 136 0.97 -7.53 -14.27
N ILE A 137 1.43 -7.43 -15.52
CA ILE A 137 0.81 -8.13 -16.67
C ILE A 137 0.80 -9.65 -16.47
N LYS A 138 1.85 -10.21 -15.89
CA LYS A 138 1.97 -11.66 -15.64
C LYS A 138 1.12 -12.16 -14.47
N ASN A 139 0.57 -11.25 -13.67
CA ASN A 139 -0.14 -11.58 -12.43
C ASN A 139 -1.51 -10.85 -12.37
N LYS A 140 -2.15 -10.69 -13.53
CA LYS A 140 -3.17 -9.64 -13.83
C LYS A 140 -4.50 -9.72 -13.08
N HIS A 141 -4.86 -10.84 -12.41
CA HIS A 141 -6.29 -11.13 -12.24
C HIS A 141 -6.96 -11.01 -10.86
N GLU A 142 -6.26 -11.09 -9.73
CA GLU A 142 -6.93 -10.94 -8.41
C GLU A 142 -6.10 -10.16 -7.38
N TYR A 143 -4.79 -10.30 -7.41
CA TYR A 143 -3.88 -9.73 -6.41
C TYR A 143 -3.94 -8.20 -6.31
N PHE A 144 -4.12 -7.50 -7.42
CA PHE A 144 -4.05 -6.03 -7.47
C PHE A 144 -5.38 -5.33 -7.27
N SER A 145 -6.50 -6.08 -7.26
CA SER A 145 -7.84 -5.50 -7.12
C SER A 145 -8.02 -4.79 -5.78
N TYR A 146 -7.29 -5.24 -4.76
CA TYR A 146 -7.36 -4.74 -3.38
C TYR A 146 -6.21 -3.80 -2.99
N ILE A 147 -5.23 -3.62 -3.89
CA ILE A 147 -4.00 -2.88 -3.63
C ILE A 147 -4.19 -1.45 -4.10
N SER A 148 -4.11 -0.50 -3.19
CA SER A 148 -4.23 0.93 -3.49
C SER A 148 -3.02 1.48 -4.26
N ALA A 149 -1.95 0.67 -4.43
CA ALA A 149 -0.64 0.94 -5.07
C ALA A 149 -0.18 2.40 -4.91
N TYR A 150 -0.36 2.92 -3.70
CA TYR A 150 -0.08 4.31 -3.38
C TYR A 150 1.37 4.66 -3.66
N TRP A 151 2.29 3.79 -3.23
CA TRP A 151 3.72 3.96 -3.48
C TRP A 151 4.05 3.99 -4.97
N LEU A 152 3.36 3.18 -5.78
CA LEU A 152 3.55 3.21 -7.23
C LEU A 152 3.09 4.54 -7.83
N SER A 153 1.92 5.05 -7.40
CA SER A 153 1.38 6.34 -7.82
C SER A 153 2.30 7.49 -7.44
N PHE A 154 2.76 7.49 -6.19
CA PHE A 154 3.67 8.51 -5.67
C PHE A 154 5.02 8.47 -6.38
N TYR A 155 5.55 7.27 -6.62
CA TYR A 155 6.76 7.09 -7.42
C TYR A 155 6.59 7.65 -8.82
N PHE A 156 5.48 7.32 -9.48
CA PHE A 156 5.19 7.78 -10.83
C PHE A 156 5.09 9.31 -10.90
N TYR A 157 4.32 9.92 -9.99
CA TYR A 157 4.17 11.38 -9.88
C TYR A 157 5.51 12.09 -9.63
N LYS A 158 6.34 11.57 -8.73
CA LYS A 158 7.68 12.12 -8.44
C LYS A 158 8.66 11.93 -9.60
N SER A 159 8.47 10.90 -10.42
CA SER A 159 9.37 10.53 -11.50
C SER A 159 9.02 11.20 -12.83
N ILE A 160 7.74 11.52 -13.08
CA ILE A 160 7.26 12.18 -14.31
C ILE A 160 8.15 13.37 -14.71
N PRO A 161 8.48 14.34 -13.83
CA PRO A 161 9.27 15.50 -14.23
C PRO A 161 10.68 15.16 -14.74
N LYS A 162 11.19 13.96 -14.43
CA LYS A 162 12.51 13.47 -14.82
C LYS A 162 12.49 12.66 -16.11
N ILE A 163 11.31 12.21 -16.56
CA ILE A 163 11.14 11.47 -17.81
C ILE A 163 11.15 12.46 -18.98
N LYS A 164 12.26 12.47 -19.72
CA LYS A 164 12.41 13.39 -20.86
C LYS A 164 11.56 13.01 -22.09
N ASN A 165 11.09 11.76 -22.17
CA ASN A 165 10.37 11.23 -23.33
C ASN A 165 8.86 11.14 -23.04
N ARG A 166 8.09 12.11 -23.53
CA ARG A 166 6.62 12.20 -23.38
C ARG A 166 5.86 10.98 -23.93
N ARG A 167 6.37 10.35 -24.99
CA ARG A 167 5.75 9.14 -25.55
C ARG A 167 5.89 7.96 -24.59
N LYS A 168 7.08 7.79 -24.00
CA LYS A 168 7.31 6.76 -22.98
C LYS A 168 6.50 7.03 -21.72
N GLU A 169 6.48 8.27 -21.23
CA GLU A 169 5.64 8.67 -20.09
C GLU A 169 4.18 8.24 -20.30
N LYS A 170 3.60 8.59 -21.45
CA LYS A 170 2.22 8.23 -21.79
C LYS A 170 2.00 6.72 -21.83
N ILE A 171 2.90 5.96 -22.47
CA ILE A 171 2.79 4.48 -22.53
C ILE A 171 2.75 3.88 -21.12
N HIS A 172 3.65 4.30 -20.22
CA HIS A 172 3.64 3.80 -18.84
C HIS A 172 2.37 4.21 -18.10
N LYS A 173 1.93 5.47 -18.24
CA LYS A 173 0.70 5.96 -17.62
C LYS A 173 -0.51 5.15 -18.06
N ASP A 174 -0.70 4.99 -19.35
CA ASP A 174 -1.84 4.28 -19.93
C ASP A 174 -1.83 2.80 -19.50
N THR A 175 -0.66 2.16 -19.52
CA THR A 175 -0.51 0.75 -19.13
C THR A 175 -0.76 0.54 -17.63
N LEU A 176 -0.22 1.42 -16.77
CA LEU A 176 -0.46 1.35 -15.33
C LEU A 176 -1.92 1.65 -14.98
N SER A 177 -2.56 2.59 -15.67
CA SER A 177 -3.98 2.90 -15.47
C SER A 177 -4.89 1.71 -15.86
N GLU A 178 -4.53 0.95 -16.89
CA GLU A 178 -5.24 -0.29 -17.25
C GLU A 178 -5.01 -1.40 -16.21
N LEU A 179 -3.79 -1.54 -15.70
CA LEU A 179 -3.42 -2.57 -14.72
C LEU A 179 -3.98 -2.28 -13.33
N PHE A 180 -4.15 -1.00 -12.98
CA PHE A 180 -4.62 -0.55 -11.67
C PHE A 180 -5.74 0.49 -11.83
N PRO A 181 -6.96 0.07 -12.22
CA PRO A 181 -8.04 0.97 -12.61
C PRO A 181 -8.55 1.89 -11.48
N ASN A 182 -8.29 1.54 -10.21
CA ASN A 182 -8.68 2.32 -9.05
C ASN A 182 -7.62 3.35 -8.61
N ILE A 183 -6.57 3.54 -9.41
CA ILE A 183 -5.39 4.32 -9.07
C ILE A 183 -5.21 5.49 -10.04
N LEU A 184 -4.85 6.66 -9.51
CA LEU A 184 -4.57 7.86 -10.29
C LEU A 184 -3.06 7.98 -10.53
N PHE A 185 -2.66 7.93 -11.80
CA PHE A 185 -1.30 8.15 -12.29
C PHE A 185 -1.16 9.45 -13.08
#